data_AF-A0A9Q4C6T7-F1
#
_entry.id   AF-A0A9Q4C6T7-F1
#
_cell.length_a   1.000
_cell.length_b   1.000
_cell.length_c   1.000
_cell.angle_alpha   90.00
_cell.angle_beta   90.00
_cell.angle_gamma   90.00
#
_symmetry.space_group_name_H-M   'P 1'
#
loop_
_entity.id
_entity.type
_entity.pdbx_description
1 polymer ?
#
loop_
_entity_poly.entity_id
_entity_poly.type
_entity_poly.pdbx_seq_one_letter_code
_entity_poly.pdbx_strand_id
1 'polypeptide(L)'
;MTGSRTTDEHGRSGVRLVPHPVEHPALKRAVGMVLDGASLARIVGFWKTEYGISMVKGAPIYEAAIYRALVSPRMVGYRMLQVPEHQRGVKLNLLDYIARDAKGDPGISQEPVWDWVTWLRVKKRLEESKTSCTRRPWGHTSGC
;
A
#
# COMPACT_ATOMS: atom_id res chain seq x y z
N MET A 1 -19.31 -2.15 12.03
CA MET A 1 -18.57 -2.82 10.94
C MET A 1 -19.58 -3.57 10.08
N THR A 2 -19.97 -2.99 8.95
CA THR A 2 -21.06 -3.52 8.10
C THR A 2 -20.45 -4.08 6.83
N GLY A 3 -20.35 -5.40 6.74
CA GLY A 3 -19.93 -6.13 5.54
C GLY A 3 -20.57 -7.52 5.56
N SER A 4 -20.93 -8.05 4.40
CA SER A 4 -21.48 -9.40 4.31
C SER A 4 -20.39 -10.42 4.60
N ARG A 5 -20.75 -11.49 5.32
CA ARG A 5 -19.84 -12.62 5.54
C ARG A 5 -19.78 -13.40 4.23
N THR A 6 -18.61 -13.50 3.62
CA THR A 6 -18.40 -14.20 2.35
C THR A 6 -17.32 -15.25 2.53
N THR A 7 -17.51 -16.40 1.90
CA THR A 7 -16.51 -17.46 1.78
C THR A 7 -16.01 -17.46 0.34
N ASP A 8 -14.69 -17.42 0.14
CA ASP A 8 -14.12 -17.48 -1.20
C ASP A 8 -14.00 -18.92 -1.73
N GLU A 9 -13.58 -19.07 -2.99
CA GLU A 9 -13.37 -20.36 -3.68
C GLU A 9 -12.29 -21.25 -3.03
N HIS A 10 -11.51 -20.70 -2.10
CA HIS A 10 -10.48 -21.41 -1.33
C HIS A 10 -10.97 -21.76 0.09
N GLY A 11 -12.25 -21.56 0.40
CA GLY A 11 -12.85 -21.91 1.69
C GLY A 11 -12.56 -20.91 2.83
N ARG A 12 -11.99 -19.74 2.53
CA ARG A 12 -11.65 -18.72 3.54
C ARG A 12 -12.87 -17.85 3.81
N SER A 13 -13.28 -17.72 5.07
CA SER A 13 -14.49 -16.97 5.46
C SER A 13 -14.18 -15.74 6.33
N GLY A 14 -14.84 -14.62 6.03
CA GLY A 14 -14.66 -13.37 6.78
C GLY A 14 -15.74 -12.34 6.45
N VAL A 15 -15.85 -11.30 7.27
CA VAL A 15 -16.61 -10.09 6.93
C VAL A 15 -15.84 -9.38 5.81
N ARG A 16 -16.34 -9.46 4.57
CA ARG A 16 -15.66 -8.85 3.43
C ARG A 16 -15.89 -7.34 3.50
N LEU A 17 -14.82 -6.59 3.66
CA LEU A 17 -14.91 -5.13 3.55
C LEU A 17 -15.24 -4.80 2.09
N VAL A 18 -16.34 -4.08 1.87
CA VAL A 18 -16.71 -3.57 0.55
C VAL A 18 -15.63 -2.56 0.16
N PRO A 19 -14.96 -2.73 -1.00
CA PRO A 19 -13.96 -1.77 -1.44
C PRO A 19 -14.57 -0.37 -1.61
N HIS A 20 -13.85 0.66 -1.17
CA HIS A 20 -14.32 2.04 -1.34
C HIS A 20 -14.35 2.36 -2.85
N PRO A 21 -15.47 2.89 -3.39
CA PRO A 21 -15.70 3.01 -4.82
C PRO A 21 -14.70 3.95 -5.51
N VAL A 22 -14.08 4.86 -4.77
CA VAL A 22 -13.08 5.81 -5.30
C VAL A 22 -11.64 5.38 -4.97
N GLU A 23 -11.39 4.92 -3.74
CA GLU A 23 -10.01 4.64 -3.30
C GLU A 23 -9.50 3.33 -3.87
N HIS A 24 -10.37 2.33 -4.04
CA HIS A 24 -9.97 1.03 -4.56
C HIS A 24 -9.51 1.13 -6.04
N PRO A 25 -10.25 1.80 -6.95
CA PRO A 25 -9.74 2.09 -8.29
C PRO A 25 -8.47 2.97 -8.30
N ALA A 26 -8.39 3.97 -7.42
CA ALA A 26 -7.21 4.83 -7.31
C ALA A 26 -5.96 4.04 -6.90
N LEU A 27 -6.10 3.09 -5.98
CA LEU A 27 -5.04 2.14 -5.59
C LEU A 27 -4.67 1.20 -6.75
N LYS A 28 -5.65 0.68 -7.49
CA LYS A 28 -5.40 -0.15 -8.68
C LYS A 28 -4.56 0.62 -9.71
N ARG A 29 -4.90 1.89 -9.98
CA ARG A 29 -4.14 2.74 -10.91
C ARG A 29 -2.77 3.15 -10.38
N ALA A 30 -2.64 3.49 -9.10
CA ALA A 30 -1.36 3.86 -8.50
C ALA A 30 -0.31 2.74 -8.64
N VAL A 31 -0.72 1.47 -8.52
CA VAL A 31 0.18 0.34 -8.75
C VAL A 31 0.73 0.31 -10.17
N GLY A 32 -0.13 0.49 -11.18
CA GLY A 32 0.33 0.60 -12.57
C GLY A 32 1.34 1.73 -12.74
N MET A 33 1.02 2.92 -12.21
CA MET A 33 1.93 4.06 -12.26
C MET A 33 3.28 3.81 -11.60
N VAL A 34 3.33 3.11 -10.46
CA VAL A 34 4.61 2.76 -9.80
C VAL A 34 5.42 1.80 -10.67
N LEU A 35 4.78 0.80 -11.28
CA LEU A 35 5.45 -0.15 -12.16
C LEU A 35 5.98 0.53 -13.44
N ASP A 36 5.28 1.58 -13.90
CA ASP A 36 5.71 2.45 -15.00
C ASP A 36 6.79 3.48 -14.58
N GLY A 37 7.22 3.49 -13.32
CA GLY A 37 8.28 4.35 -12.81
C GLY A 37 7.85 5.75 -12.35
N ALA A 38 6.54 5.98 -12.15
CA ALA A 38 6.07 7.25 -11.61
C ALA A 38 6.51 7.47 -10.16
N SER A 39 6.82 8.74 -9.83
CA SER A 39 7.09 9.16 -8.45
C SER A 39 5.81 9.24 -7.61
N LEU A 40 5.95 9.16 -6.28
CA LEU A 40 4.82 9.35 -5.36
C LEU A 40 4.16 10.72 -5.54
N ALA A 41 4.93 11.78 -5.76
CA ALA A 41 4.41 13.12 -6.08
C ALA A 41 3.48 13.11 -7.31
N ARG A 42 3.86 12.38 -8.37
CA ARG A 42 3.03 12.25 -9.58
C ARG A 42 1.73 11.51 -9.30
N ILE A 43 1.76 10.49 -8.44
CA ILE A 43 0.56 9.76 -8.00
C ILE A 43 -0.35 10.66 -7.16
N VAL A 44 0.19 11.50 -6.26
CA VAL A 44 -0.59 12.48 -5.50
C VAL A 44 -1.36 13.42 -6.44
N GLY A 45 -0.68 13.97 -7.44
CA GLY A 45 -1.31 14.86 -8.42
C GLY A 45 -2.41 14.16 -9.20
N PHE A 46 -2.14 12.94 -9.68
CA PHE A 46 -3.12 12.12 -10.40
C PHE A 46 -4.35 11.79 -9.55
N TRP A 47 -4.18 11.39 -8.28
CA TRP A 47 -5.29 11.11 -7.37
C TRP A 47 -6.16 12.33 -7.08
N LYS A 48 -5.53 13.51 -6.97
CA LYS A 48 -6.27 14.76 -6.79
C LYS A 48 -7.09 15.10 -8.04
N THR A 49 -6.50 14.99 -9.24
CA THR A 49 -7.15 15.39 -10.50
C THR A 49 -8.25 14.39 -10.91
N GLU A 50 -7.96 13.09 -10.92
CA GLU A 50 -8.86 12.09 -11.49
C GLU A 50 -9.89 11.56 -10.49
N TYR A 51 -9.52 11.50 -9.21
CA TYR A 51 -10.34 10.87 -8.17
C TYR A 51 -10.81 11.85 -7.10
N GLY A 52 -10.41 13.13 -7.17
CA GLY A 52 -10.73 14.14 -6.17
C GLY A 52 -10.15 13.85 -4.78
N ILE A 53 -9.20 12.90 -4.66
CA ILE A 53 -8.69 12.47 -3.37
C ILE A 53 -7.68 13.50 -2.87
N SER A 54 -8.03 14.15 -1.76
CA SER A 54 -7.23 15.17 -1.11
C SER A 54 -7.45 15.11 0.40
N MET A 55 -6.54 15.72 1.16
CA MET A 55 -6.77 15.97 2.57
C MET A 55 -7.82 17.06 2.79
N VAL A 56 -8.20 17.26 4.05
CA VAL A 56 -9.05 18.36 4.51
C VAL A 56 -8.57 19.69 3.89
N LYS A 57 -9.52 20.50 3.40
CA LYS A 57 -9.29 21.77 2.65
C LYS A 57 -8.62 21.61 1.28
N GLY A 58 -8.63 20.42 0.67
CA GLY A 58 -8.12 20.21 -0.69
C GLY A 58 -6.60 20.12 -0.81
N ALA A 59 -5.91 19.96 0.33
CA ALA A 59 -4.46 19.82 0.38
C ALA A 59 -4.02 18.46 -0.22
N PRO A 60 -2.84 18.39 -0.87
CA PRO A 60 -2.34 17.13 -1.43
C PRO A 60 -2.09 16.10 -0.33
N ILE A 61 -2.40 14.82 -0.59
CA ILE A 61 -2.06 13.71 0.33
C ILE A 61 -0.54 13.63 0.52
N TYR A 62 -0.09 13.33 1.74
CA TYR A 62 1.32 13.10 2.02
C TYR A 62 1.82 11.86 1.28
N GLU A 63 2.96 11.97 0.60
CA GLU A 63 3.60 10.83 -0.08
C GLU A 63 3.82 9.63 0.86
N ALA A 64 4.16 9.90 2.12
CA ALA A 64 4.33 8.87 3.15
C ALA A 64 3.05 8.06 3.40
N ALA A 65 1.87 8.69 3.28
CA ALA A 65 0.59 7.99 3.43
C ALA A 65 0.32 7.08 2.22
N ILE A 66 0.59 7.56 1.00
CA ILE A 66 0.47 6.76 -0.22
C ILE A 66 1.44 5.58 -0.18
N TYR A 67 2.70 5.83 0.19
CA TYR A 67 3.70 4.79 0.37
C TYR A 67 3.20 3.70 1.32
N ARG A 68 2.74 4.09 2.51
CA ARG A 68 2.22 3.15 3.53
C ARG A 68 1.03 2.35 3.01
N ALA A 69 0.14 2.96 2.24
CA ALA A 69 -0.98 2.26 1.62
C ALA A 69 -0.50 1.21 0.61
N LEU A 70 0.42 1.58 -0.29
CA LEU A 70 0.93 0.69 -1.35
C LEU A 70 1.76 -0.49 -0.81
N VAL A 71 2.49 -0.31 0.30
CA VAL A 71 3.26 -1.39 0.92
C VAL A 71 2.48 -2.19 1.97
N SER A 72 1.18 -1.90 2.15
CA SER A 72 0.34 -2.59 3.12
C SER A 72 -0.05 -3.99 2.63
N PRO A 73 -0.03 -5.03 3.49
CA PRO A 73 -0.57 -6.35 3.16
C PRO A 73 -2.05 -6.33 2.74
N ARG A 74 -2.78 -5.25 3.05
CA ARG A 74 -4.15 -5.04 2.58
C ARG A 74 -4.25 -4.97 1.05
N MET A 75 -3.17 -4.61 0.35
CA MET A 75 -3.14 -4.57 -1.12
C MET A 75 -3.35 -5.94 -1.75
N VAL A 76 -2.97 -7.02 -1.05
CA VAL A 76 -3.19 -8.42 -1.47
C VAL A 76 -4.39 -9.05 -0.75
N GLY A 77 -5.24 -8.24 -0.11
CA GLY A 77 -6.46 -8.68 0.56
C GLY A 77 -6.26 -9.23 1.97
N TYR A 78 -5.03 -9.25 2.50
CA TYR A 78 -4.75 -9.85 3.81
C TYR A 78 -5.41 -9.09 4.95
N ARG A 79 -5.98 -9.86 5.87
CA ARG A 79 -6.58 -9.38 7.11
C ARG A 79 -5.46 -8.98 8.07
N MET A 80 -5.43 -7.71 8.43
CA MET A 80 -4.49 -7.20 9.43
C MET A 80 -5.00 -7.49 10.85
N LEU A 81 -4.08 -7.84 11.74
CA LEU A 81 -4.25 -7.76 13.19
C LEU A 81 -3.95 -6.34 13.67
N GLN A 82 -4.09 -6.10 14.97
CA GLN A 82 -3.67 -4.85 15.58
C GLN A 82 -2.16 -4.69 15.41
N VAL A 83 -1.76 -3.68 14.65
CA VAL A 83 -0.36 -3.28 14.50
C VAL A 83 -0.01 -2.40 15.69
N PRO A 84 1.13 -2.64 16.37
CA PRO A 84 1.56 -1.79 17.47
C PRO A 84 1.80 -0.35 17.00
N GLU A 85 1.68 0.59 17.93
CA GLU A 85 1.97 1.99 17.66
C GLU A 85 3.41 2.16 17.17
N HIS A 86 3.61 3.06 16.22
CA HIS A 86 4.93 3.31 15.64
C HIS A 86 5.89 3.90 16.69
N GLN A 87 6.94 3.16 17.01
CA GLN A 87 8.05 3.63 17.83
C GLN A 87 9.21 4.11 16.97
N ARG A 88 9.77 5.28 17.30
CA ARG A 88 10.89 5.86 16.56
C ARG A 88 12.10 4.93 16.61
N GLY A 89 12.65 4.58 15.44
CA GLY A 89 13.80 3.69 15.31
C GLY A 89 13.44 2.20 15.18
N VAL A 90 12.16 1.82 15.33
CA VAL A 90 11.71 0.43 15.21
C VAL A 90 11.10 0.19 13.82
N LYS A 91 11.69 -0.73 13.05
CA LYS A 91 11.13 -1.14 11.76
C LYS A 91 10.16 -2.30 11.97
N LEU A 92 8.87 -2.01 11.86
CA LEU A 92 7.82 -3.04 11.91
C LEU A 92 7.67 -3.70 10.53
N ASN A 93 7.67 -5.02 10.49
CA ASN A 93 7.29 -5.78 9.31
C ASN A 93 5.79 -6.10 9.39
N LEU A 94 5.00 -5.46 8.53
CA LEU A 94 3.54 -5.59 8.53
C LEU A 94 3.05 -7.02 8.25
N LEU A 95 3.86 -7.87 7.61
CA LEU A 95 3.53 -9.28 7.38
C LEU A 95 3.51 -10.11 8.67
N ASP A 96 4.16 -9.64 9.74
CA ASP A 96 4.15 -10.31 11.04
C ASP A 96 2.84 -10.05 11.79
N TYR A 97 2.04 -9.08 11.32
CA TYR A 97 0.79 -8.65 11.91
C TYR A 97 -0.42 -8.93 11.01
N ILE A 98 -0.38 -10.03 10.25
CA ILE A 98 -1.53 -10.53 9.50
C ILE A 98 -2.20 -11.69 10.24
N ALA A 99 -3.52 -11.76 10.15
CA ALA A 99 -4.25 -12.90 10.68
C ALA A 99 -3.93 -14.13 9.83
N ARG A 100 -3.72 -15.26 10.50
CA ARG A 100 -3.49 -16.56 9.87
C ARG A 100 -4.55 -17.55 10.31
N ASP A 101 -4.87 -18.50 9.45
CA ASP A 101 -5.75 -19.60 9.81
C ASP A 101 -5.00 -20.72 10.58
N ALA A 102 -5.69 -21.81 10.88
CA ALA A 102 -5.12 -22.94 11.62
C ALA A 102 -3.96 -23.64 10.89
N LYS A 103 -3.84 -23.48 9.57
CA LYS A 103 -2.74 -24.03 8.76
C LYS A 103 -1.56 -23.05 8.65
N GLY A 104 -1.73 -21.82 9.12
CA GLY A 104 -0.74 -20.75 9.03
C GLY A 104 -0.88 -19.89 7.78
N ASP A 105 -1.93 -20.10 6.97
CA ASP A 105 -2.18 -19.36 5.74
C ASP A 105 -2.78 -17.98 6.03
N PRO A 106 -2.41 -16.92 5.26
CA PRO A 106 -2.98 -15.59 5.44
C PRO A 106 -4.49 -15.55 5.25
N GLY A 107 -5.21 -15.04 6.25
CA GLY A 107 -6.64 -14.79 6.15
C GLY A 107 -6.93 -13.62 5.20
N ILE A 108 -7.91 -13.78 4.30
CA ILE A 108 -8.35 -12.72 3.38
C ILE A 108 -9.57 -12.00 3.97
N SER A 109 -9.54 -10.67 4.02
CA SER A 109 -10.66 -9.84 4.51
C SER A 109 -11.30 -8.95 3.45
N GLN A 110 -10.65 -8.75 2.31
CA GLN A 110 -11.15 -7.87 1.26
C GLN A 110 -10.68 -8.34 -0.11
N GLU A 111 -11.32 -7.85 -1.17
CA GLU A 111 -10.83 -8.09 -2.52
C GLU A 111 -9.39 -7.56 -2.64
N PRO A 112 -8.44 -8.40 -3.09
CA PRO A 112 -7.10 -7.94 -3.41
C PRO A 112 -7.15 -6.83 -4.46
N VAL A 113 -6.36 -5.78 -4.26
CA VAL A 113 -6.13 -4.77 -5.29
C VAL A 113 -5.34 -5.41 -6.44
N TRP A 114 -4.36 -6.26 -6.09
CA TRP A 114 -3.50 -7.02 -6.99
C TRP A 114 -3.05 -8.36 -6.37
N ASP A 115 -2.46 -9.23 -7.19
CA ASP A 115 -1.85 -10.48 -6.75
C ASP A 115 -0.55 -10.26 -5.96
N TRP A 116 -0.13 -11.31 -5.25
CA TRP A 116 1.06 -11.30 -4.40
C TRP A 116 2.37 -10.95 -5.14
N VAL A 117 2.55 -11.48 -6.34
CA VAL A 117 3.78 -11.29 -7.12
C VAL A 117 3.89 -9.83 -7.58
N THR A 118 2.79 -9.27 -8.07
CA THR A 118 2.71 -7.86 -8.44
C THR A 118 2.99 -6.95 -7.25
N TRP A 119 2.41 -7.25 -6.08
CA TRP A 119 2.67 -6.48 -4.86
C TRP A 119 4.14 -6.51 -4.43
N LEU A 120 4.81 -7.65 -4.53
CA LEU A 120 6.26 -7.74 -4.24
C LEU A 120 7.10 -6.88 -5.21
N ARG A 121 6.73 -6.83 -6.50
CA ARG A 121 7.40 -5.97 -7.49
C ARG A 121 7.26 -4.49 -7.16
N VAL A 122 6.04 -4.07 -6.78
CA VAL A 122 5.76 -2.70 -6.32
C VAL A 122 6.61 -2.34 -5.11
N LYS A 123 6.64 -3.21 -4.08
CA LYS A 123 7.47 -3.00 -2.89
C LYS A 123 8.95 -2.84 -3.25
N LYS A 124 9.48 -3.72 -4.10
CA LYS A 124 10.87 -3.66 -4.57
C LYS A 124 11.17 -2.32 -5.23
N ARG A 125 10.32 -1.87 -6.17
CA ARG A 125 10.48 -0.58 -6.86
C ARG A 125 10.41 0.61 -5.91
N LEU A 126 9.48 0.60 -4.96
CA LEU A 126 9.37 1.68 -3.97
C LEU A 126 10.58 1.76 -3.03
N GLU A 127 11.14 0.61 -2.62
CA GLU A 127 12.38 0.58 -1.82
C GLU A 127 13.61 1.00 -2.65
N GLU A 128 13.70 0.60 -3.92
CA GLU A 128 14.77 1.06 -4.83
C GLU A 128 14.67 2.57 -5.09
N SER A 129 13.47 3.13 -5.26
CA SER A 129 13.29 4.56 -5.42
C SER A 129 13.70 5.36 -4.18
N LYS A 130 13.57 4.78 -2.98
CA LYS A 130 14.09 5.39 -1.74
C LYS A 130 15.61 5.44 -1.72
N THR A 131 16.28 4.44 -2.27
CA THR A 131 17.76 4.37 -2.32
C THR A 131 18.35 5.10 -3.53
N SER A 132 17.55 5.34 -4.57
CA SER A 132 17.98 5.93 -5.85
C SER A 132 18.17 7.46 -5.83
N CYS A 133 17.55 8.19 -4.89
CA CYS A 133 17.72 9.65 -4.78
C CYS A 133 18.61 10.05 -3.59
N THR A 134 19.89 10.31 -3.91
CA THR A 134 20.55 11.58 -3.55
C THR A 134 20.36 12.08 -2.12
N ARG A 135 20.90 11.34 -1.14
CA ARG A 135 21.55 11.96 0.03
C ARG A 135 23.05 11.70 -0.05
N ARG A 136 23.72 12.26 -1.07
CA ARG A 136 25.09 12.69 -0.84
C ARG A 136 25.00 13.90 0.10
N PRO A 137 25.66 13.90 1.26
CA PRO A 137 25.75 15.10 2.08
C PRO A 137 26.28 16.24 1.20
N TRP A 138 25.74 17.43 1.40
CA TRP A 138 26.22 18.64 0.75
C TRP A 138 27.75 18.73 0.90
N GLY A 139 28.45 18.76 -0.22
CA GLY A 139 29.91 18.87 -0.29
C GLY A 139 30.60 17.61 -0.80
N HIS A 140 30.54 17.35 -2.10
CA HIS A 140 31.68 16.79 -2.85
C HIS A 140 31.49 17.14 -4.33
N THR A 141 32.16 18.21 -4.75
CA THR A 141 32.47 18.49 -6.14
C THR A 141 33.45 17.43 -6.64
N SER A 142 32.99 16.52 -7.49
CA SER A 142 33.80 15.92 -8.58
C SER A 142 32.97 14.89 -9.36
N GLY A 143 32.78 15.20 -10.65
CA GLY A 143 32.81 14.27 -11.79
C GLY A 143 31.80 13.13 -11.85
N CYS A 144 30.77 13.32 -12.68
CA CYS A 144 30.49 12.43 -13.82
C CYS A 144 30.29 13.31 -15.05
#